data_AF-A0A975FVT5-F1
#
_entry.id   AF-A0A975FVT5-F1
#
_cell.length_a   1.000
_cell.length_b   1.000
_cell.length_c   1.000
_cell.angle_alpha   90.00
_cell.angle_beta   90.00
_cell.angle_gamma   90.00
#
_symmetry.space_group_name_H-M   'P 1'
#
loop_
_entity.id
_entity.type
_entity.pdbx_description
1 polymer ?
#
loop_
_entity_poly.entity_id
_entity_poly.type
_entity_poly.pdbx_seq_one_letter_code
_entity_poly.pdbx_strand_id
1 'polypeptide(L)' 'MGKDGKDAERVTTTLSRDQKLQLDRLAEREGVKVAWLVRRAVERFLDEANGGPQLPFEFKSGRHAQR' A
#
# COMPACT_ATOMS: atom_id res chain seq x y z
N MET A 1 -16.43 6.46 -4.14
CA MET A 1 -15.60 7.52 -3.54
C MET A 1 -15.91 7.52 -2.05
N GLY A 2 -15.17 6.72 -1.27
CA GLY A 2 -15.48 6.47 0.14
C GLY A 2 -14.68 7.39 1.06
N LYS A 3 -15.35 7.86 2.12
CA LYS A 3 -14.89 8.33 3.46
C LYS A 3 -13.67 9.25 3.64
N ASP A 4 -12.69 9.27 2.75
CA ASP A 4 -11.39 9.92 2.98
C ASP A 4 -11.39 11.42 2.67
N GLY A 5 -12.44 11.95 2.04
CA GLY A 5 -12.43 13.33 1.54
C GLY A 5 -12.25 14.42 2.61
N LYS A 6 -12.50 14.11 3.89
CA LYS A 6 -12.37 15.06 4.99
C LYS A 6 -10.94 15.18 5.53
N ASP A 7 -10.17 14.09 5.49
CA ASP A 7 -8.81 14.01 6.03
C ASP A 7 -7.76 13.75 4.91
N ALA A 8 -8.14 14.00 3.66
CA ALA A 8 -7.27 13.79 2.51
C ALA A 8 -6.44 15.03 2.20
N GLU A 9 -5.11 14.86 2.20
CA GLU A 9 -4.16 15.88 1.75
C GLU A 9 -3.73 15.66 0.30
N ARG A 10 -3.66 16.74 -0.48
CA ARG A 10 -3.26 16.68 -1.90
C ARG A 10 -1.75 16.80 -2.04
N VAL A 11 -1.12 15.76 -2.57
CA VAL A 11 0.29 15.78 -2.98
C VAL A 11 0.38 15.84 -4.50
N THR A 12 1.26 16.68 -5.04
CA THR A 12 1.53 16.79 -6.48
C THR A 12 2.96 16.39 -6.77
N THR A 13 3.16 15.54 -7.78
CA THR A 13 4.49 15.13 -8.25
C THR A 13 4.50 15.05 -9.78
N THR A 14 5.69 15.12 -10.36
CA THR A 14 5.90 14.98 -11.80
C THR A 14 6.47 13.60 -12.09
N LEU A 15 5.85 12.87 -13.01
CA LEU A 15 6.32 11.59 -13.50
C LEU A 15 6.79 11.72 -14.95
N SER A 16 7.66 10.83 -15.39
CA SER A 16 7.98 10.72 -16.81
C SER A 16 6.74 10.32 -17.61
N ARG A 17 6.73 10.65 -18.91
CA ARG A 17 5.63 10.27 -19.81
C ARG A 17 5.42 8.76 -19.83
N ASP A 18 6.50 7.98 -19.84
CA ASP A 18 6.44 6.52 -19.88
C ASP A 18 5.88 5.94 -18.58
N GLN A 19 6.26 6.49 -17.43
CA GLN A 19 5.68 6.09 -16.13
C GLN A 19 4.18 6.35 -16.10
N LYS A 20 3.72 7.51 -16.61
CA LYS A 20 2.29 7.81 -16.68
C LYS A 20 1.53 6.82 -17.58
N LEU A 21 2.09 6.49 -18.74
CA LEU A 21 1.50 5.52 -19.67
C LEU A 21 1.42 4.11 -19.04
N GLN A 22 2.45 3.70 -18.30
CA GLN A 22 2.45 2.42 -17.59
C GLN A 22 1.37 2.39 -16.50
N LEU A 23 1.24 3.47 -15.72
CA LEU A 23 0.20 3.59 -14.69
C LEU A 23 -1.20 3.59 -15.29
N ASP A 24 -1.42 4.24 -16.44
CA ASP A 24 -2.72 4.25 -17.12
C ASP A 24 -3.13 2.85 -17.58
N ARG A 25 -2.23 2.14 -18.28
CA ARG A 25 -2.49 0.76 -18.72
C ARG A 25 -2.77 -0.17 -17.55
N LEU A 26 -2.03 -0.02 -16.45
CA LEU A 26 -2.24 -0.79 -15.24
C LEU A 26 -3.60 -0.47 -14.61
N ALA A 27 -3.96 0.81 -14.51
CA ALA A 27 -5.23 1.23 -13.95
C ALA A 27 -6.43 0.71 -14.78
N GLU A 28 -6.33 0.76 -16.11
CA GLU A 28 -7.34 0.20 -17.01
C GLU A 28 -7.49 -1.32 -16.84
N ARG A 29 -6.37 -2.05 -16.79
CA ARG A 29 -6.38 -3.52 -16.60
C ARG A 29 -7.03 -3.93 -15.29
N GLU A 30 -6.76 -3.20 -14.21
CA GLU A 30 -7.29 -3.51 -12.87
C GLU A 30 -8.66 -2.86 -12.60
N GLY A 31 -9.20 -2.05 -13.53
CA GLY A 31 -10.49 -1.37 -13.38
C GLY A 31 -10.49 -0.26 -12.30
N VAL A 32 -9.33 0.34 -12.02
CA VAL A 32 -9.15 1.36 -10.96
C VAL A 32 -8.68 2.70 -11.55
N LYS A 33 -8.53 3.73 -10.70
CA LYS A 33 -7.91 5.00 -11.09
C LYS A 33 -6.42 5.00 -10.74
N VAL A 34 -5.61 5.75 -11.49
CA VAL A 34 -4.17 5.94 -11.18
C VAL A 34 -3.95 6.39 -9.74
N ALA A 35 -4.80 7.28 -9.22
CA ALA A 35 -4.71 7.73 -7.83
C ALA A 35 -4.82 6.58 -6.80
N TRP A 36 -5.60 5.55 -7.10
CA TRP A 36 -5.71 4.36 -6.25
C TRP A 36 -4.40 3.56 -6.25
N LEU A 37 -3.79 3.37 -7.43
CA LEU A 37 -2.48 2.70 -7.56
C LEU A 37 -1.39 3.45 -6.80
N VAL A 38 -1.32 4.78 -6.94
CA VAL A 38 -0.34 5.62 -6.24
C VAL A 38 -0.54 5.53 -4.74
N ARG A 39 -1.79 5.61 -4.26
CA ARG A 39 -2.09 5.43 -2.84
C ARG A 39 -1.60 4.07 -2.33
N ARG A 40 -1.92 2.99 -3.05
CA ARG A 40 -1.53 1.63 -2.66
C ARG A 40 -0.01 1.44 -2.65
N ALA A 41 0.69 2.04 -3.61
CA ALA A 41 2.15 2.03 -3.67
C ALA A 41 2.76 2.79 -2.48
N VAL A 42 2.20 3.95 -2.12
CA VAL A 42 2.65 4.74 -0.97
C VAL A 42 2.40 4.00 0.35
N GLU A 43 1.21 3.41 0.55
CA GLU A 43 0.90 2.56 1.71
C GLU A 43 1.96 1.48 1.88
N ARG A 44 2.21 0.71 0.81
CA ARG A 44 3.19 -0.38 0.83
C ARG A 44 4.61 0.12 1.10
N PHE A 45 5.01 1.23 0.48
CA PHE A 45 6.34 1.82 0.68
C PHE A 45 6.54 2.27 2.14
N LEU A 46 5.52 2.87 2.76
CA LEU A 46 5.55 3.27 4.17
C LEU A 46 5.55 2.06 5.10
N ASP A 47 4.77 1.02 4.81
CA ASP A 47 4.77 -0.23 5.58
C ASP A 47 6.16 -0.89 5.55
N GLU A 48 6.78 -0.96 4.37
CA GLU A 48 8.14 -1.49 4.21
C GLU A 48 9.17 -0.66 4.98
N ALA A 49 9.08 0.68 4.93
CA ALA A 49 9.95 1.58 5.69
C ALA A 49 9.79 1.44 7.22
N ASN A 50 8.59 1.06 7.69
CA ASN A 50 8.28 0.88 9.11
C ASN A 50 8.59 -0.52 9.66
N GLY A 51 9.35 -1.34 8.93
CA GLY A 51 9.75 -2.69 9.36
C GLY A 51 8.98 -3.82 8.66
N GLY A 52 8.25 -3.52 7.58
CA GLY A 52 7.52 -4.49 6.79
C GLY A 52 6.16 -4.88 7.40
N PRO A 53 5.34 -5.64 6.65
CA PRO A 53 4.07 -6.13 7.17
C PRO A 53 4.35 -6.96 8.43
N GLN A 54 3.76 -6.55 9.56
CA GLN A 54 3.72 -7.36 10.77
C GLN A 54 2.96 -8.64 10.43
N LEU A 55 3.69 -9.69 10.06
CA LEU A 55 3.13 -11.03 10.00
C LEU A 55 2.58 -11.33 11.40
N PRO A 56 1.31 -11.77 11.55
CA PRO A 56 0.82 -12.22 12.84
C PRO A 56 1.64 -13.45 13.23
N PHE A 57 2.67 -13.24 14.06
CA PHE A 57 3.39 -14.32 14.70
C PHE A 57 2.46 -14.95 15.73
N GLU A 58 1.65 -15.92 15.32
CA GLU A 58 1.12 -16.91 16.25
C GLU A 58 2.25 -17.85 16.68
N PHE A 59 3.16 -17.37 17.53
CA PHE A 59 4.01 -18.26 18.29
C PHE A 59 3.20 -18.80 19.47
N LYS A 60 2.39 -19.84 19.22
CA LYS A 60 2.02 -20.78 20.28
C LYS A 60 3.24 -21.63 20.61
N SER A 61 4.25 -21.06 21.28
CA SER A 61 5.22 -21.88 22.01
C SER A 61 4.55 -22.33 23.31
N GLY A 62 4.03 -23.56 23.28
CA GLY A 62 3.52 -24.23 24.46
C GLY A 62 4.58 -24.22 25.57
N ARG A 63 4.19 -23.73 26.75
CA ARG A 63 4.93 -23.95 27.98
C ARG A 63 4.98 -25.46 28.23
N HIS A 64 6.07 -26.10 27.85
CA HIS A 64 6.42 -27.42 28.36
C HIS A 64 6.98 -27.24 29.78
N ALA A 65 6.08 -27.28 30.76
CA ALA A 65 6.43 -27.42 32.16
C ALA A 65 6.78 -28.89 32.45
N GLN A 66 8.08 -29.18 32.48
CA GLN A 66 8.72 -30.31 33.17
C GLN A 66 10.14 -29.83 33.47
N ARG A 67 10.66 -29.78 34.69
CA ARG A 67 10.51 -30.60 35.89
C ARG A 67 10.89 -29.76 37.10
#